data_AF-A0A383AAX6-F1
#
_entry.id   AF-A0A383AAX6-F1
#
_cell.length_a   1.000
_cell.length_b   1.000
_cell.length_c   1.000
_cell.angle_alpha   90.00
_cell.angle_beta   90.00
_cell.angle_gamma   90.00
#
_symmetry.space_group_name_H-M   'P 1'
#
loop_
_entity.id
_entity.type
_entity.pdbx_description
1 polymer ?
#
loop_
_entity_poly.entity_id
_entity_poly.type
_entity_poly.pdbx_seq_one_letter_code
_entity_poly.pdbx_strand_id
1 'polypeptide(L)' 'VLTLHGFTGSTATMWALVRPLTETRRVAVVDLPGHGLSTITNDAHAFGFEHTVDA' A
#
# COMPACT_ATOMS: atom_id res chain seq x y z
N VAL A 1 5.85 -2.40 11.80
CA VAL A 1 4.85 -3.23 11.11
C VAL A 1 4.58 -2.59 9.77
N LEU A 2 4.74 -3.33 8.69
CA LEU A 2 4.35 -2.89 7.36
C LEU A 2 2.97 -3.49 7.05
N THR A 3 2.04 -2.65 6.63
CA THR A 3 0.69 -3.05 6.28
C THR A 3 0.44 -2.74 4.82
N LEU A 4 -0.02 -3.74 4.07
CA LEU A 4 -0.34 -3.64 2.65
C LEU A 4 -1.86 -3.78 2.47
N HIS A 5 -2.43 -2.96 1.58
CA HIS A 5 -3.82 -3.12 1.14
C HIS A 5 -3.90 -4.08 -0.05
N GLY A 6 -5.13 -4.48 -0.42
CA GLY A 6 -5.41 -5.29 -1.61
C GLY A 6 -5.94 -4.45 -2.79
N PHE A 7 -6.50 -5.14 -3.79
CA PHE A 7 -6.88 -4.60 -5.11
C PHE A 7 -7.77 -3.34 -5.13
N THR A 8 -8.77 -3.21 -4.25
CA THR A 8 -9.62 -1.98 -4.21
C THR A 8 -9.25 -1.05 -3.06
N GLY A 9 -8.10 -1.29 -2.43
CA GLY A 9 -7.69 -0.60 -1.21
C GLY A 9 -6.73 0.56 -1.47
N SER A 10 -6.46 1.30 -0.41
CA SER A 10 -5.41 2.31 -0.32
C SER A 10 -5.00 2.48 1.15
N THR A 11 -4.02 3.34 1.41
CA THR A 11 -3.69 3.81 2.77
C THR A 11 -4.92 4.26 3.56
N ALA A 12 -5.86 4.95 2.91
CA ALA A 12 -7.09 5.43 3.52
C ALA A 12 -8.00 4.29 4.01
N THR A 13 -8.15 3.22 3.22
CA THR A 13 -9.01 2.08 3.60
C THR A 13 -8.44 1.27 4.76
N MET A 14 -7.12 1.35 5.00
CA MET A 14 -6.45 0.61 6.07
C MET A 14 -6.52 1.31 7.43
N TRP A 15 -6.89 2.60 7.50
CA TRP A 15 -6.76 3.39 8.72
C TRP A 15 -7.46 2.80 9.93
N ALA A 16 -8.72 2.36 9.77
CA ALA A 16 -9.49 1.77 10.86
C ALA A 16 -8.83 0.50 11.43
N LEU A 17 -8.15 -0.28 10.58
CA LEU A 17 -7.44 -1.49 10.98
C LEU A 17 -6.12 -1.15 11.70
N VAL A 18 -5.37 -0.17 11.20
CA VAL A 18 -4.02 0.10 11.71
C VAL A 18 -3.99 1.04 12.91
N ARG A 19 -5.01 1.88 13.09
CA ARG A 19 -5.02 2.90 14.15
C ARG A 19 -4.72 2.32 15.55
N PRO A 20 -5.33 1.22 16.02
CA PRO A 20 -5.00 0.64 17.32
C PRO A 20 -3.55 0.13 17.43
N LEU A 21 -2.98 -0.36 16.32
CA LEU A 21 -1.61 -0.87 16.30
C LEU A 21 -0.57 0.25 16.50
N THR A 22 -0.93 1.50 16.16
CA THR A 22 -0.04 2.66 16.32
C THR A 22 0.25 3.00 17.78
N GLU A 23 -0.58 2.53 18.72
CA GLU A 23 -0.40 2.76 20.16
C GLU A 23 0.82 2.02 20.74
N THR A 24 1.23 0.91 20.10
CA THR A 24 2.30 0.04 20.63
C THR A 24 3.41 -0.24 19.61
N ARG A 25 3.18 0.03 18.33
CA ARG A 25 4.12 -0.27 17.25
C ARG A 25 4.22 0.93 16.30
N ARG A 26 5.42 1.12 15.73
CA ARG A 26 5.54 1.96 14.53
C ARG A 26 4.92 1.21 13.34
N VAL A 27 3.91 1.82 12.73
CA VAL A 27 3.19 1.25 11.58
C VAL A 27 3.45 2.11 10.35
N ALA A 28 3.80 1.45 9.25
CA ALA A 28 3.83 2.05 7.93
C ALA A 28 2.71 1.44 7.08
N VAL A 29 1.97 2.29 6.39
CA VAL A 29 0.98 1.90 5.39
C VAL A 29 1.39 2.57 4.09
N VAL A 30 1.43 1.79 3.01
CA VAL A 30 1.87 2.27 1.69
C VAL A 30 0.73 2.13 0.70
N ASP A 31 0.66 3.07 -0.23
CA ASP A 31 -0.16 2.92 -1.43
C ASP A 31 0.65 2.09 -2.43
N LEU A 32 0.16 0.91 -2.80
CA LEU A 32 0.81 0.06 -3.80
C LEU A 32 0.79 0.75 -5.18
N PRO A 33 1.68 0.35 -6.12
CA PRO A 33 1.66 0.87 -7.49
C PRO A 33 0.26 0.89 -8.09
N GLY A 34 -0.12 2.02 -8.69
CA GLY A 34 -1.43 2.24 -9.28
C GLY A 34 -2.58 2.57 -8.30
N HIS A 35 -2.32 2.69 -7.00
CA HIS A 35 -3.35 2.97 -5.99
C HIS A 35 -3.09 4.29 -5.24
N GLY A 36 -4.15 4.84 -4.66
CA GLY A 36 -4.07 6.02 -3.79
C GLY A 36 -3.32 7.18 -4.45
N LEU A 37 -2.21 7.60 -3.85
CA LEU A 37 -1.34 8.66 -4.38
C LEU A 37 -0.11 8.15 -5.14
N SER A 38 0.07 6.82 -5.24
CA SER A 38 1.17 6.23 -6.00
C SER A 38 0.98 6.42 -7.51
N THR A 39 2.09 6.61 -8.23
CA THR A 39 2.08 6.88 -9.66
C THR A 39 1.32 5.79 -10.43
N ILE A 40 0.49 6.23 -11.38
CA ILE A 40 -0.17 5.36 -12.36
C ILE A 40 0.60 5.46 -13.68
N THR A 41 0.85 4.31 -14.30
CA THR A 41 1.42 4.18 -15.64
C THR A 41 0.51 3.32 -16.51
N ASN A 42 0.59 3.49 -17.83
CA ASN A 42 -0.13 2.67 -18.80
C ASN A 42 0.58 1.34 -19.12
N ASP A 43 1.79 1.14 -18.61
CA ASP A 43 2.52 -0.12 -18.76
C ASP A 43 2.04 -1.14 -17.72
N ALA A 44 1.34 -2.18 -18.19
CA ALA A 44 0.82 -3.24 -17.32
C ALA A 44 1.93 -4.04 -16.63
N HIS A 45 3.13 -4.14 -17.22
CA HIS A 45 4.25 -4.87 -16.62
C HIS A 45 4.77 -4.17 -15.35
N ALA A 46 4.58 -2.85 -15.24
CA ALA A 46 5.01 -2.09 -14.07
C ALA A 46 4.24 -2.45 -12.77
N PHE A 47 3.12 -3.17 -12.88
CA PHE A 47 2.33 -3.65 -11.74
C PHE A 47 2.60 -5.12 -11.39
N GLY A 48 3.64 -5.72 -12.00
CA GLY A 48 4.10 -7.07 -11.69
C GLY A 48 4.59 -7.21 -10.25
N PHE A 49 4.68 -8.46 -9.77
CA PHE A 49 5.10 -8.75 -8.41
C PHE A 49 6.53 -8.29 -8.15
N GLU A 50 7.44 -8.63 -9.06
CA GLU A 50 8.84 -8.25 -9.07
C GLU A 50 9.03 -6.72 -8.99
N HIS A 51 8.24 -5.97 -9.74
CA HIS A 51 8.28 -4.51 -9.70
C HIS A 51 7.68 -3.91 -8.43
N THR A 52 6.73 -4.61 -7.80
CA THR A 52 6.08 -4.16 -6.56
C THR A 52 6.97 -4.37 -5.33
N VAL A 53 7.79 -5.42 -5.31
CA VAL A 53 8.69 -5.69 -4.17
C VAL A 53 9.94 -4.81 -4.16
N ASP A 54 10.35 -4.30 -5.33
CA ASP A 54 11.52 -3.44 -5.50
C ASP A 54 11.20 -1.92 -5.42
N ALA A 55 9.92 -1.55 -5.29
CA ALA A 55 9.42 -0.17 -5.34
C ALA A 55 9.66 0.67 -4.07
#